data_AF-A0A8J3K9V3-F1
#
_entry.id   AF-A0A8J3K9V3-F1
#
_cell.length_a   1.000
_cell.length_b   1.000
_cell.length_c   1.000
_cell.angle_alpha   90.00
_cell.angle_beta   90.00
_cell.angle_gamma   90.00
#
_symmetry.space_group_name_H-M   'P 1'
#
loop_
_entity.id
_entity.type
_entity.pdbx_description
1 polymer ?
#
loop_
_entity_poly.entity_id
_entity_poly.type
_entity_poly.pdbx_seq_one_letter_code
_entity_poly.pdbx_strand_id
1 'polypeptide(L)'
;MSETLREALRRAAESAPAPRLGEQLWRRGRRRRRVRRAAAALAGVLLVAGLAALPGLVAGGAGPQPADGGPAPGVLGRPYPWQLSYEQDLNGPVVAAFLDPDTVYLESTGVLVGRDGSYRLFPMNPGEEFGFISPDGRYLARWSEIVDLVTGRSIPTEDRARPLAWSRDGQRLLLVVDRDDGFIEYGPNGESDPSHPDDIGYYDLATGTTKMLLTVDADTPAGAFSPDGQRIAITVGKGDRPQALTIIDIATGTPNLLPELTERQRLAGEAAWTPDGRSVVLVAADGCGWTGCETWPDSLRGWRMQYVDAVTGKVAEEAATARRGLPGGLAGWRDGEPVFVDHEGYPEQAEKLVAARADGSARVLLTLAAGAGGLNVPRDVIEHGTFDSRAANPLAVQPWAVVCLLLCLAPPVLLVVVLRRRRRAVRALSGSGVGQGAGADDLRAEGGDTVA
;
A
#
# COMPACT_ATOMS: atom_id res chain seq x y z
N MET A 1 37.58 38.73 -36.36
CA MET A 1 38.76 37.97 -36.82
C MET A 1 38.78 38.03 -38.34
N SER A 2 39.79 38.65 -38.96
CA SER A 2 39.79 38.90 -40.40
C SER A 2 39.92 37.61 -41.21
N GLU A 3 39.34 37.61 -42.41
CA GLU A 3 39.36 36.46 -43.34
C GLU A 3 40.80 36.07 -43.72
N THR A 4 41.68 37.06 -43.83
CA THR A 4 43.12 36.89 -44.05
C THR A 4 43.83 36.15 -42.93
N LEU A 5 43.48 36.40 -41.66
CA LEU A 5 44.06 35.69 -40.52
C LEU A 5 43.57 34.23 -40.49
N ARG A 6 42.32 33.99 -40.87
CA ARG A 6 41.74 32.64 -40.94
C ARG A 6 42.42 31.80 -42.05
N GLU A 7 42.67 32.41 -43.20
CA GLU A 7 43.36 31.75 -44.33
C GLU A 7 44.83 31.47 -44.00
N ALA A 8 45.52 32.41 -43.34
CA ALA A 8 46.90 32.23 -42.89
C ALA A 8 47.04 31.11 -41.84
N LEU A 9 46.12 31.06 -40.86
CA LEU A 9 46.09 29.98 -39.87
C LEU A 9 45.76 28.63 -40.49
N ARG A 10 44.89 28.60 -41.51
CA ARG A 10 44.55 27.36 -42.22
C ARG A 10 45.73 26.82 -43.02
N ARG A 11 46.44 27.67 -43.78
CA ARG A 11 47.68 27.27 -44.47
C ARG A 11 48.77 26.83 -43.51
N ALA A 12 48.92 27.51 -42.37
CA ALA A 12 49.88 27.12 -41.34
C ALA A 12 49.52 25.77 -40.68
N ALA A 13 48.23 25.47 -40.52
CA ALA A 13 47.77 24.17 -40.02
C ALA A 13 47.94 23.05 -41.04
N GLU A 14 47.72 23.33 -42.33
CA GLU A 14 47.90 22.37 -43.43
C GLU A 14 49.37 22.09 -43.75
N SER A 15 50.27 23.04 -43.51
CA SER A 15 51.73 22.88 -43.68
C SER A 15 52.45 22.37 -42.43
N ALA A 16 51.78 22.36 -41.28
CA ALA A 16 52.35 21.83 -40.05
C ALA A 16 52.56 20.29 -40.18
N PRO A 17 53.77 19.77 -39.93
CA PRO A 17 54.00 18.33 -39.98
C PRO A 17 53.12 17.64 -38.94
N ALA A 18 52.42 16.57 -39.36
CA ALA A 18 51.59 15.79 -38.46
C ALA A 18 52.41 15.41 -37.21
N PRO A 19 51.93 15.72 -35.99
CA PRO A 19 52.70 15.46 -34.78
C PRO A 19 53.02 13.97 -34.71
N ARG A 20 54.32 13.62 -34.77
CA ARG A 20 54.80 12.24 -34.64
C ARG A 20 54.65 11.81 -33.18
N LEU A 21 53.45 11.42 -32.81
CA LEU A 21 53.18 10.80 -31.52
C LEU A 21 53.94 9.47 -31.49
N GLY A 22 54.98 9.36 -30.65
CA GLY A 22 55.77 8.12 -30.56
C GLY A 22 54.89 6.90 -30.30
N GLU A 23 55.24 5.74 -30.85
CA GLU A 23 54.45 4.50 -30.75
C GLU A 23 53.98 4.20 -29.32
N GLN A 24 54.81 4.52 -28.33
CA GLN A 24 54.50 4.34 -26.92
C GLN A 24 53.30 5.18 -26.45
N LEU A 25 53.15 6.42 -26.92
CA LEU A 25 51.98 7.27 -26.63
C LEU A 25 50.71 6.71 -27.27
N TRP A 26 50.80 6.24 -28.51
CA TRP A 26 49.68 5.61 -29.20
C TRP A 26 49.23 4.29 -28.55
N ARG A 27 50.19 3.42 -28.18
CA ARG A 27 49.92 2.18 -27.42
C ARG A 27 49.34 2.48 -26.03
N ARG A 28 49.88 3.47 -25.29
CA ARG A 28 49.33 3.92 -23.99
C ARG A 28 47.90 4.48 -24.14
N GLY A 29 47.63 5.24 -25.19
CA GLY A 29 46.30 5.78 -25.50
C GLY A 29 45.27 4.68 -25.79
N ARG A 30 45.63 3.71 -26.65
CA ARG A 30 44.77 2.54 -26.95
C ARG A 30 44.55 1.66 -25.72
N ARG A 31 45.58 1.37 -24.94
CA ARG A 31 45.47 0.61 -23.68
C ARG A 31 44.53 1.32 -22.70
N ARG A 32 44.68 2.63 -22.50
CA ARG A 32 43.76 3.42 -21.66
C ARG A 32 42.32 3.41 -22.15
N ARG A 33 42.07 3.52 -23.47
CA ARG A 33 40.71 3.43 -24.02
C ARG A 33 40.10 2.02 -23.85
N ARG A 34 40.88 0.96 -24.09
CA ARG A 34 40.43 -0.43 -23.88
C ARG A 34 40.10 -0.70 -22.42
N VAL A 35 40.98 -0.31 -21.50
CA VAL A 35 40.74 -0.45 -20.05
C VAL A 35 39.50 0.34 -19.61
N ARG A 36 39.31 1.58 -20.10
CA ARG A 36 38.09 2.35 -19.80
C ARG A 36 36.82 1.70 -20.34
N ARG A 37 36.85 1.16 -21.57
CA ARG A 37 35.70 0.46 -22.15
C ARG A 37 35.39 -0.83 -21.40
N ALA A 38 36.41 -1.62 -21.06
CA ALA A 38 36.25 -2.84 -20.28
C ALA A 38 35.71 -2.55 -18.86
N ALA A 39 36.22 -1.51 -18.19
CA ALA A 39 35.72 -1.09 -16.88
C ALA A 39 34.27 -0.60 -16.96
N ALA A 40 33.89 0.14 -17.99
CA ALA A 40 32.52 0.58 -18.20
C ALA A 40 31.58 -0.58 -18.50
N ALA A 41 32.00 -1.54 -19.33
CA ALA A 41 31.22 -2.74 -19.62
C ALA A 41 31.03 -3.62 -18.37
N LEU A 42 32.09 -3.84 -17.59
CA LEU A 42 32.02 -4.58 -16.33
C LEU A 42 31.10 -3.88 -15.32
N ALA A 43 31.21 -2.55 -15.21
CA ALA A 43 30.31 -1.77 -14.35
C ALA A 43 28.84 -1.89 -14.79
N GLY A 44 28.58 -1.90 -16.10
CA GLY A 44 27.24 -2.15 -16.63
C GLY A 44 26.72 -3.54 -16.31
N VAL A 45 27.54 -4.58 -16.47
CA VAL A 45 27.15 -5.97 -16.15
C VAL A 45 26.90 -6.13 -14.65
N LEU A 46 27.77 -5.59 -13.78
CA LEU A 46 27.57 -5.62 -12.33
C LEU A 46 26.33 -4.85 -11.90
N LEU A 47 25.99 -3.75 -12.58
CA LEU A 47 24.75 -3.02 -12.34
C LEU A 47 23.53 -3.89 -12.70
N VAL A 48 23.51 -4.50 -13.88
CA VAL A 48 22.40 -5.37 -14.31
C VAL A 48 22.26 -6.59 -13.42
N ALA A 49 23.37 -7.26 -13.09
CA ALA A 49 23.36 -8.41 -12.18
C ALA A 49 22.93 -8.01 -10.76
N GLY A 50 23.34 -6.84 -10.28
CA GLY A 50 22.90 -6.29 -9.00
C GLY A 50 21.40 -5.99 -8.98
N LEU A 51 20.87 -5.39 -10.05
CA LEU A 51 19.43 -5.13 -10.20
C LEU A 51 18.61 -6.43 -10.30
N ALA A 52 19.10 -7.44 -11.01
CA ALA A 52 18.45 -8.75 -11.11
C ALA A 52 18.54 -9.57 -9.80
N ALA A 53 19.45 -9.22 -8.89
CA ALA A 53 19.56 -9.85 -7.58
C ALA A 53 18.73 -9.13 -6.50
N LEU A 54 17.97 -8.09 -6.87
CA LEU A 54 17.15 -7.35 -5.92
C LEU A 54 15.92 -8.15 -5.48
N PRO A 55 15.75 -8.40 -4.17
CA PRO A 55 14.52 -9.01 -3.66
C PRO A 55 13.34 -8.07 -3.91
N GLY A 56 12.18 -8.65 -4.19
CA GLY A 56 10.98 -7.88 -4.51
C GLY A 56 10.89 -7.39 -5.96
N LEU A 57 11.93 -7.56 -6.80
CA LEU A 57 11.90 -7.24 -8.25
C LEU A 57 11.84 -8.48 -9.16
N VAL A 58 12.16 -9.67 -8.65
CA VAL A 58 12.24 -10.91 -9.46
C VAL A 58 11.42 -12.06 -8.89
N ALA A 59 11.40 -12.19 -7.56
CA ALA A 59 10.40 -12.95 -6.83
C ALA A 59 9.79 -11.96 -5.84
N GLY A 60 8.47 -11.78 -5.87
CA GLY A 60 7.78 -10.89 -4.94
C GLY A 60 8.21 -11.29 -3.52
N GLY A 61 9.05 -10.44 -2.89
CA GLY A 61 9.81 -10.73 -1.68
C GLY A 61 9.06 -11.66 -0.74
N ALA A 62 9.43 -12.94 -0.77
CA ALA A 62 8.73 -13.94 0.01
C ALA A 62 9.21 -13.82 1.46
N GLY A 63 8.27 -13.54 2.37
CA GLY A 63 8.48 -13.88 3.77
C GLY A 63 8.59 -15.40 3.95
N PRO A 64 8.78 -15.92 5.17
CA PRO A 64 8.64 -17.35 5.42
C PRO A 64 7.27 -17.84 4.89
N GLN A 65 7.31 -18.68 3.86
CA GLN A 65 6.14 -19.24 3.17
C GLN A 65 5.23 -19.98 4.16
N PRO A 66 3.93 -19.69 4.22
CA PRO A 66 2.95 -20.72 4.51
C PRO A 66 2.99 -21.73 3.36
N ALA A 67 3.02 -23.03 3.68
CA ALA A 67 2.57 -24.02 2.70
C ALA A 67 1.10 -23.72 2.38
N ASP A 68 0.57 -24.15 1.23
CA ASP A 68 -0.87 -24.07 0.97
C ASP A 68 -1.64 -24.70 2.15
N GLY A 69 -2.43 -23.89 2.87
CA GLY A 69 -3.15 -24.29 4.08
C GLY A 69 -2.36 -24.21 5.40
N GLY A 70 -1.16 -23.64 5.40
CA GLY A 70 -0.36 -23.37 6.60
C GLY A 70 -0.89 -22.18 7.43
N PRO A 71 -0.35 -21.97 8.65
CA PRO A 71 -0.78 -20.86 9.50
C PRO A 71 -0.51 -19.51 8.84
N ALA A 72 -1.47 -18.58 8.98
CA ALA A 72 -1.33 -17.18 8.70
C ALA A 72 -0.29 -16.55 9.66
N PRO A 73 0.49 -15.56 9.18
CA PRO A 73 1.50 -14.90 10.01
C PRO A 73 0.83 -14.07 11.11
N GLY A 74 1.32 -14.17 12.35
CA GLY A 74 0.86 -13.31 13.45
C GLY A 74 1.49 -11.92 13.44
N VAL A 75 2.49 -11.67 12.58
CA VAL A 75 3.06 -10.33 12.38
C VAL A 75 3.20 -10.03 10.89
N LEU A 76 2.62 -8.91 10.45
CA LEU A 76 2.79 -8.38 9.10
C LEU A 76 3.76 -7.21 9.14
N GLY A 77 4.89 -7.37 8.47
CA GLY A 77 5.87 -6.32 8.23
C GLY A 77 5.54 -5.51 6.98
N ARG A 78 6.41 -4.54 6.69
CA ARG A 78 6.27 -3.64 5.53
C ARG A 78 6.85 -4.28 4.26
N PRO A 79 6.28 -3.99 3.07
CA PRO A 79 6.84 -4.44 1.80
C PRO A 79 8.20 -3.78 1.54
N TYR A 80 8.94 -4.29 0.55
CA TYR A 80 9.98 -3.45 -0.05
C TYR A 80 9.33 -2.23 -0.73
N PRO A 81 9.96 -1.04 -0.70
CA PRO A 81 9.39 0.14 -1.37
C PRO A 81 9.15 -0.07 -2.87
N TRP A 82 9.92 -0.96 -3.50
CA TRP A 82 9.89 -1.32 -4.93
C TRP A 82 9.30 -2.72 -5.18
N GLN A 83 8.52 -3.26 -4.24
CA GLN A 83 7.88 -4.56 -4.36
C GLN A 83 7.07 -4.66 -5.67
N LEU A 84 7.08 -5.83 -6.33
CA LEU A 84 6.25 -6.08 -7.52
C LEU A 84 4.80 -5.66 -7.29
N SER A 85 4.20 -5.05 -8.32
CA SER A 85 2.77 -4.76 -8.29
C SER A 85 1.95 -6.02 -8.57
N TYR A 86 0.68 -6.00 -8.19
CA TYR A 86 -0.24 -7.11 -8.45
C TYR A 86 -0.39 -7.40 -9.95
N GLU A 87 -0.33 -6.37 -10.80
CA GLU A 87 -0.43 -6.50 -12.28
C GLU A 87 0.80 -7.19 -12.88
N GLN A 88 1.96 -7.00 -12.25
CA GLN A 88 3.22 -7.60 -12.70
C GLN A 88 3.29 -9.09 -12.34
N ASP A 89 2.74 -9.46 -11.18
CA ASP A 89 2.77 -10.82 -10.67
C ASP A 89 1.59 -11.03 -9.70
N LEU A 90 0.62 -11.83 -10.13
CA LEU A 90 -0.63 -12.04 -9.40
C LEU A 90 -0.37 -12.83 -8.11
N ASN A 91 -0.98 -12.38 -7.00
CA ASN A 91 -0.81 -13.02 -5.69
C ASN A 91 -1.65 -14.30 -5.51
N GLY A 92 -2.71 -14.48 -6.29
CA GLY A 92 -3.76 -15.43 -5.95
C GLY A 92 -4.58 -14.97 -4.74
N PRO A 93 -5.24 -15.88 -4.02
CA PRO A 93 -5.99 -15.51 -2.82
C PRO A 93 -5.06 -14.98 -1.73
N VAL A 94 -5.45 -13.88 -1.12
CA VAL A 94 -4.67 -13.23 -0.06
C VAL A 94 -5.06 -13.75 1.32
N VAL A 95 -4.16 -13.58 2.29
CA VAL A 95 -4.41 -13.83 3.72
C VAL A 95 -4.53 -12.55 4.54
N ALA A 96 -4.12 -11.44 3.97
CA ALA A 96 -4.29 -10.11 4.50
C ALA A 96 -4.05 -9.07 3.41
N ALA A 97 -4.59 -7.88 3.62
CA ALA A 97 -4.31 -6.71 2.83
C ALA A 97 -4.28 -5.48 3.74
N PHE A 98 -3.50 -4.46 3.39
CA PHE A 98 -3.37 -3.24 4.20
C PHE A 98 -2.83 -2.08 3.37
N LEU A 99 -2.78 -0.88 3.95
CA LEU A 99 -2.21 0.33 3.35
C LEU A 99 -0.85 0.64 3.95
N ASP A 100 0.12 0.96 3.09
CA ASP A 100 1.45 1.42 3.51
C ASP A 100 1.80 2.75 2.82
N PRO A 101 2.17 3.80 3.57
CA PRO A 101 2.56 5.09 3.01
C PRO A 101 4.02 5.15 2.52
N ASP A 102 4.89 4.23 2.92
CA ASP A 102 6.33 4.26 2.60
C ASP A 102 6.68 3.32 1.43
N THR A 103 6.03 3.55 0.28
CA THR A 103 6.32 2.85 -0.97
C THR A 103 6.90 3.78 -2.04
N VAL A 104 7.29 3.23 -3.19
CA VAL A 104 7.79 4.00 -4.35
C VAL A 104 6.75 4.98 -4.92
N TYR A 105 5.45 4.79 -4.62
CA TYR A 105 4.39 5.63 -5.14
C TYR A 105 4.22 6.95 -4.38
N LEU A 106 4.92 7.13 -3.25
CA LEU A 106 4.92 8.36 -2.43
C LEU A 106 3.51 8.79 -1.95
N GLU A 107 2.55 7.87 -1.98
CA GLU A 107 1.17 7.97 -1.49
C GLU A 107 0.80 6.63 -0.83
N SER A 108 -0.27 6.62 -0.02
CA SER A 108 -0.80 5.40 0.60
C SER A 108 -1.10 4.37 -0.48
N THR A 109 -0.39 3.24 -0.42
CA THR A 109 -0.48 2.18 -1.43
C THR A 109 -1.06 0.93 -0.80
N GLY A 110 -1.93 0.24 -1.53
CA GLY A 110 -2.42 -1.08 -1.13
C GLY A 110 -1.31 -2.11 -1.11
N VAL A 111 -1.32 -3.00 -0.14
CA VAL A 111 -0.38 -4.11 0.00
C VAL A 111 -1.19 -5.38 0.15
N LEU A 112 -1.00 -6.31 -0.78
CA LEU A 112 -1.63 -7.63 -0.77
C LEU A 112 -0.62 -8.65 -0.25
N VAL A 113 -1.03 -9.48 0.72
CA VAL A 113 -0.22 -10.56 1.27
C VAL A 113 -0.82 -11.89 0.83
N GLY A 114 -0.15 -12.59 -0.08
CA GLY A 114 -0.58 -13.88 -0.61
C GLY A 114 -0.50 -15.00 0.42
N ARG A 115 -1.24 -16.10 0.18
CA ARG A 115 -1.13 -17.34 0.97
C ARG A 115 0.28 -17.94 0.96
N ASP A 116 1.08 -17.64 -0.04
CA ASP A 116 2.49 -18.01 -0.14
C ASP A 116 3.42 -17.07 0.63
N GLY A 117 2.88 -16.09 1.37
CA GLY A 117 3.65 -15.10 2.12
C GLY A 117 4.31 -14.03 1.24
N SER A 118 3.96 -13.96 -0.04
CA SER A 118 4.48 -12.98 -0.96
C SER A 118 3.68 -11.67 -0.89
N TYR A 119 4.38 -10.55 -1.04
CA TYR A 119 3.78 -9.21 -0.98
C TYR A 119 3.59 -8.65 -2.39
N ARG A 120 2.50 -7.94 -2.67
CA ARG A 120 2.36 -7.15 -3.90
C ARG A 120 1.84 -5.77 -3.59
N LEU A 121 2.36 -4.78 -4.32
CA LEU A 121 1.79 -3.44 -4.29
C LEU A 121 0.54 -3.41 -5.16
N PHE A 122 -0.48 -2.74 -4.66
CA PHE A 122 -1.70 -2.44 -5.38
C PHE A 122 -1.77 -0.91 -5.50
N PRO A 123 -1.35 -0.35 -6.64
CA PRO A 123 -1.41 1.10 -6.86
C PRO A 123 -2.83 1.60 -6.74
N MET A 124 -2.98 2.80 -6.18
CA MET A 124 -4.28 3.43 -5.95
C MET A 124 -4.23 4.86 -6.47
N ASN A 125 -5.38 5.39 -6.87
CA ASN A 125 -5.49 6.82 -7.17
C ASN A 125 -5.63 7.63 -5.87
N PRO A 126 -5.20 8.91 -5.85
CA PRO A 126 -5.43 9.78 -4.72
C PRO A 126 -6.91 9.87 -4.36
N GLY A 127 -7.24 9.70 -3.07
CA GLY A 127 -8.62 9.75 -2.56
C GLY A 127 -9.44 8.47 -2.79
N GLU A 128 -8.86 7.45 -3.43
CA GLU A 128 -9.51 6.17 -3.60
C GLU A 128 -9.43 5.34 -2.31
N GLU A 129 -10.52 4.69 -1.93
CA GLU A 129 -10.50 3.71 -0.84
C GLU A 129 -9.86 2.41 -1.31
N PHE A 130 -9.22 1.68 -0.40
CA PHE A 130 -8.56 0.43 -0.76
C PHE A 130 -9.57 -0.66 -1.15
N GLY A 131 -10.64 -0.79 -0.37
CA GLY A 131 -11.73 -1.74 -0.60
C GLY A 131 -11.84 -2.85 0.44
N PHE A 132 -12.65 -3.87 0.13
CA PHE A 132 -12.91 -5.02 1.00
C PHE A 132 -12.49 -6.33 0.34
N ILE A 133 -11.74 -7.15 1.06
CA ILE A 133 -11.36 -8.48 0.61
C ILE A 133 -12.51 -9.47 0.85
N SER A 134 -12.79 -10.33 -0.11
CA SER A 134 -13.80 -11.39 0.03
C SER A 134 -13.43 -12.39 1.13
N PRO A 135 -14.39 -13.12 1.72
CA PRO A 135 -14.14 -14.07 2.80
C PRO A 135 -13.01 -15.07 2.53
N ASP A 136 -12.91 -15.55 1.29
CA ASP A 136 -11.91 -16.53 0.84
C ASP A 136 -10.55 -15.91 0.44
N GLY A 137 -10.49 -14.58 0.39
CA GLY A 137 -9.31 -13.81 -0.03
C GLY A 137 -9.14 -13.67 -1.54
N ARG A 138 -10.08 -14.14 -2.36
CA ARG A 138 -9.93 -14.16 -3.82
C ARG A 138 -10.21 -12.82 -4.48
N TYR A 139 -11.19 -12.08 -3.99
CA TYR A 139 -11.68 -10.87 -4.62
C TYR A 139 -11.36 -9.65 -3.77
N LEU A 140 -11.03 -8.54 -4.43
CA LEU A 140 -10.96 -7.21 -3.82
C LEU A 140 -12.09 -6.35 -4.40
N ALA A 141 -13.10 -6.06 -3.58
CA ALA A 141 -14.18 -5.15 -3.93
C ALA A 141 -13.73 -3.71 -3.73
N ARG A 142 -13.93 -2.86 -4.73
CA ARG A 142 -13.54 -1.45 -4.74
C ARG A 142 -14.67 -0.60 -5.30
N TRP A 143 -14.42 0.70 -5.46
CA TRP A 143 -15.36 1.61 -6.11
C TRP A 143 -15.71 1.12 -7.51
N SER A 144 -16.99 0.80 -7.74
CA SER A 144 -17.56 0.36 -9.04
C SER A 144 -16.95 -0.91 -9.66
N GLU A 145 -16.13 -1.67 -8.92
CA GLU A 145 -15.50 -2.88 -9.45
C GLU A 145 -15.20 -3.94 -8.39
N ILE A 146 -15.03 -5.18 -8.86
CA ILE A 146 -14.47 -6.30 -8.11
C ILE A 146 -13.27 -6.84 -8.89
N VAL A 147 -12.09 -6.83 -8.27
CA VAL A 147 -10.86 -7.37 -8.88
C VAL A 147 -10.69 -8.83 -8.44
N ASP A 148 -10.63 -9.76 -9.40
CA ASP A 148 -10.25 -11.16 -9.15
C ASP A 148 -8.73 -11.25 -9.02
N LEU A 149 -8.22 -11.40 -7.79
CA LEU A 149 -6.78 -11.42 -7.48
C LEU A 149 -6.07 -12.69 -8.00
N VAL A 150 -6.83 -13.69 -8.44
CA VAL A 150 -6.30 -14.92 -9.05
C VAL A 150 -6.10 -14.75 -10.55
N THR A 151 -7.02 -14.09 -11.23
CA THR A 151 -7.00 -13.97 -12.70
C THR A 151 -6.54 -12.60 -13.20
N GLY A 152 -6.50 -11.59 -12.32
CA GLY A 152 -6.25 -10.19 -12.65
C GLY A 152 -7.43 -9.52 -13.37
N ARG A 153 -8.58 -10.20 -13.49
CA ARG A 153 -9.75 -9.67 -14.18
C ARG A 153 -10.50 -8.71 -13.26
N SER A 154 -10.75 -7.49 -13.73
CA SER A 154 -11.74 -6.60 -13.13
C SER A 154 -13.16 -6.94 -13.62
N ILE A 155 -14.10 -6.99 -12.69
CA ILE A 155 -15.52 -7.23 -12.89
C ILE A 155 -16.23 -5.92 -12.52
N PRO A 156 -16.79 -5.18 -13.49
CA PRO A 156 -17.52 -3.96 -13.17
C PRO A 156 -18.78 -4.31 -12.36
N THR A 157 -19.05 -3.51 -11.34
CA THR A 157 -20.31 -3.53 -10.59
C THR A 157 -21.19 -2.36 -11.07
N GLU A 158 -22.03 -1.80 -10.20
CA GLU A 158 -22.79 -0.61 -10.54
C GLU A 158 -21.87 0.62 -10.56
N ASP A 159 -22.10 1.54 -11.50
CA ASP A 159 -21.39 2.81 -11.54
C ASP A 159 -21.62 3.57 -10.23
N ARG A 160 -20.55 4.15 -9.69
CA ARG A 160 -20.53 4.87 -8.41
C ARG A 160 -20.97 4.05 -7.20
N ALA A 161 -20.76 2.72 -7.26
CA ALA A 161 -21.00 1.86 -6.11
C ALA A 161 -19.79 1.80 -5.17
N ARG A 162 -20.00 2.07 -3.88
CA ARG A 162 -19.05 1.76 -2.80
C ARG A 162 -19.40 0.43 -2.14
N PRO A 163 -18.42 -0.46 -1.93
CA PRO A 163 -18.63 -1.67 -1.14
C PRO A 163 -18.82 -1.38 0.34
N LEU A 164 -19.73 -2.12 0.99
CA LEU A 164 -19.97 -2.05 2.44
C LEU A 164 -19.59 -3.34 3.16
N ALA A 165 -19.94 -4.50 2.59
CA ALA A 165 -19.67 -5.80 3.20
C ALA A 165 -19.84 -6.95 2.21
N TRP A 166 -19.05 -8.00 2.36
CA TRP A 166 -19.28 -9.28 1.69
C TRP A 166 -20.27 -10.16 2.47
N SER A 167 -21.10 -10.91 1.75
CA SER A 167 -21.82 -12.05 2.33
C SER A 167 -20.83 -13.12 2.79
N ARG A 168 -21.21 -13.92 3.79
CA ARG A 168 -20.30 -14.91 4.40
C ARG A 168 -19.75 -15.94 3.39
N ASP A 169 -20.52 -16.28 2.38
CA ASP A 169 -20.14 -17.19 1.29
C ASP A 169 -19.36 -16.51 0.14
N GLY A 170 -19.13 -15.19 0.23
CA GLY A 170 -18.45 -14.40 -0.80
C GLY A 170 -19.20 -14.29 -2.13
N GLN A 171 -20.47 -14.68 -2.20
CA GLN A 171 -21.26 -14.65 -3.45
C GLN A 171 -22.00 -13.34 -3.67
N ARG A 172 -22.17 -12.52 -2.63
CA ARG A 172 -22.84 -11.22 -2.71
C ARG A 172 -22.01 -10.14 -2.05
N LEU A 173 -22.02 -8.97 -2.67
CA LEU A 173 -21.38 -7.77 -2.17
C LEU A 173 -22.45 -6.72 -1.90
N LEU A 174 -22.58 -6.28 -0.64
CA LEU A 174 -23.43 -5.17 -0.26
C LEU A 174 -22.79 -3.87 -0.74
N LEU A 175 -23.59 -3.02 -1.37
CA LEU A 175 -23.18 -1.79 -2.00
C LEU A 175 -24.07 -0.64 -1.52
N VAL A 176 -23.48 0.55 -1.43
CA VAL A 176 -24.21 1.81 -1.58
C VAL A 176 -23.86 2.38 -2.96
N VAL A 177 -24.86 2.84 -3.69
CA VAL A 177 -24.74 3.45 -5.02
C VAL A 177 -25.04 4.93 -4.86
N ASP A 178 -24.00 5.72 -5.07
CA ASP A 178 -24.08 7.18 -5.04
C ASP A 178 -24.84 7.68 -6.28
N ARG A 179 -25.95 8.38 -6.03
CA ARG A 179 -26.84 8.92 -7.07
C ARG A 179 -26.68 10.41 -7.31
N ASP A 180 -25.83 11.07 -6.53
CA ASP A 180 -25.58 12.50 -6.63
C ASP A 180 -24.96 12.86 -7.98
N ASP A 181 -25.02 14.10 -8.46
CA ASP A 181 -24.49 14.48 -9.78
C ASP A 181 -22.96 14.70 -9.81
N GLY A 182 -22.29 14.57 -8.66
CA GLY A 182 -20.85 14.41 -8.54
C GLY A 182 -20.03 15.71 -8.61
N PHE A 183 -20.66 16.89 -8.52
CA PHE A 183 -19.93 18.16 -8.66
C PHE A 183 -19.94 19.09 -7.44
N ILE A 184 -20.73 18.83 -6.41
CA ILE A 184 -20.78 19.68 -5.20
C ILE A 184 -21.02 18.79 -3.98
N GLU A 185 -20.04 18.71 -3.09
CA GLU A 185 -20.29 18.30 -1.69
C GLU A 185 -21.46 19.14 -1.15
N TYR A 186 -22.59 18.52 -0.79
CA TYR A 186 -23.72 19.29 -0.29
C TYR A 186 -23.39 19.82 1.10
N GLY A 187 -23.56 21.13 1.28
CA GLY A 187 -23.31 21.80 2.55
C GLY A 187 -21.84 21.82 3.00
N PRO A 188 -21.56 22.29 4.23
CA PRO A 188 -20.20 22.57 4.70
C PRO A 188 -19.40 21.31 5.07
N ASN A 189 -20.03 20.13 5.12
CA ASN A 189 -19.39 18.89 5.59
C ASN A 189 -19.47 17.71 4.60
N GLY A 190 -19.81 17.93 3.32
CA GLY A 190 -19.92 16.85 2.34
C GLY A 190 -21.11 15.93 2.56
N GLU A 191 -22.26 16.52 2.90
CA GLU A 191 -23.52 15.81 3.08
C GLU A 191 -24.04 15.27 1.72
N SER A 192 -24.88 14.23 1.75
CA SER A 192 -25.57 13.71 0.55
C SER A 192 -26.70 14.66 0.11
N ASP A 193 -26.77 14.98 -1.19
CA ASP A 193 -27.85 15.79 -1.77
C ASP A 193 -29.22 15.09 -1.59
N PRO A 194 -30.14 15.65 -0.78
CA PRO A 194 -31.46 15.05 -0.57
C PRO A 194 -32.31 14.92 -1.86
N SER A 195 -31.96 15.66 -2.92
CA SER A 195 -32.65 15.58 -4.20
C SER A 195 -32.20 14.39 -5.07
N HIS A 196 -31.07 13.77 -4.71
CA HIS A 196 -30.47 12.61 -5.35
C HIS A 196 -30.08 11.55 -4.30
N PRO A 197 -31.05 10.94 -3.60
CA PRO A 197 -30.77 9.98 -2.53
C PRO A 197 -30.07 8.72 -3.08
N ASP A 198 -29.15 8.19 -2.28
CA ASP A 198 -28.38 7.00 -2.59
C ASP A 198 -29.26 5.73 -2.59
N ASP A 199 -28.79 4.69 -3.26
CA ASP A 199 -29.42 3.38 -3.20
C ASP A 199 -28.54 2.36 -2.47
N ILE A 200 -29.14 1.57 -1.59
CA ILE A 200 -28.51 0.37 -1.04
C ILE A 200 -29.01 -0.85 -1.81
N GLY A 201 -28.06 -1.67 -2.22
CA GLY A 201 -28.32 -2.90 -2.95
C GLY A 201 -27.22 -3.93 -2.75
N TYR A 202 -27.32 -5.07 -3.42
CA TYR A 202 -26.21 -6.01 -3.48
C TYR A 202 -25.94 -6.47 -4.91
N TYR A 203 -24.66 -6.67 -5.21
CA TYR A 203 -24.21 -7.32 -6.41
C TYR A 203 -24.13 -8.83 -6.18
N ASP A 204 -24.73 -9.62 -7.07
CA ASP A 204 -24.68 -11.08 -7.03
C ASP A 204 -23.65 -11.58 -8.07
N LEU A 205 -22.61 -12.27 -7.60
CA LEU A 205 -21.51 -12.74 -8.46
C LEU A 205 -21.95 -13.87 -9.40
N ALA A 206 -22.94 -14.67 -9.01
CA ALA A 206 -23.38 -15.80 -9.81
C ALA A 206 -24.19 -15.34 -11.03
N THR A 207 -25.03 -14.30 -10.87
CA THR A 207 -25.80 -13.74 -11.98
C THR A 207 -25.10 -12.57 -12.67
N GLY A 208 -24.16 -11.92 -12.00
CA GLY A 208 -23.47 -10.71 -12.48
C GLY A 208 -24.37 -9.47 -12.49
N THR A 209 -25.32 -9.38 -11.55
CA THR A 209 -26.34 -8.33 -11.54
C THR A 209 -26.50 -7.68 -10.16
N THR A 210 -26.79 -6.39 -10.14
CA THR A 210 -27.14 -5.64 -8.92
C THR A 210 -28.64 -5.71 -8.63
N LYS A 211 -29.03 -5.97 -7.39
CA LYS A 211 -30.40 -5.84 -6.89
C LYS A 211 -30.47 -4.68 -5.89
N MET A 212 -31.22 -3.63 -6.22
CA MET A 212 -31.51 -2.53 -5.29
C MET A 212 -32.57 -2.96 -4.27
N LEU A 213 -32.41 -2.49 -3.04
CA LEU A 213 -33.26 -2.87 -1.90
C LEU A 213 -33.96 -1.66 -1.28
N LEU A 214 -33.23 -0.56 -1.09
CA LEU A 214 -33.72 0.62 -0.39
C LEU A 214 -33.06 1.87 -0.94
N THR A 215 -33.84 2.92 -1.15
CA THR A 215 -33.32 4.27 -1.38
C THR A 215 -33.17 4.97 -0.03
N VAL A 216 -32.00 5.54 0.24
CA VAL A 216 -31.60 6.09 1.53
C VAL A 216 -31.05 7.49 1.38
N ASP A 217 -31.34 8.32 2.38
CA ASP A 217 -30.66 9.61 2.57
C ASP A 217 -29.67 9.42 3.73
N ALA A 218 -28.43 9.03 3.42
CA ALA A 218 -27.43 8.67 4.42
C ALA A 218 -26.03 9.12 4.01
N ASP A 219 -25.33 9.83 4.89
CA ASP A 219 -23.99 10.35 4.58
C ASP A 219 -22.90 9.26 4.71
N THR A 220 -23.07 8.32 5.65
CA THR A 220 -22.09 7.27 5.96
C THR A 220 -22.77 5.92 6.25
N PRO A 221 -23.39 5.29 5.25
CA PRO A 221 -24.04 4.01 5.45
C PRO A 221 -23.01 2.93 5.79
N ALA A 222 -23.33 2.09 6.76
CA ALA A 222 -22.62 0.86 7.06
C ALA A 222 -23.61 -0.29 6.99
N GLY A 223 -23.13 -1.50 6.66
CA GLY A 223 -24.01 -2.65 6.62
C GLY A 223 -23.31 -4.00 6.75
N ALA A 224 -24.09 -5.03 7.05
CA ALA A 224 -23.62 -6.39 7.21
C ALA A 224 -24.72 -7.40 6.86
N PHE A 225 -24.33 -8.49 6.20
CA PHE A 225 -25.21 -9.64 5.99
C PHE A 225 -25.36 -10.47 7.26
N SER A 226 -26.55 -11.01 7.48
CA SER A 226 -26.76 -12.09 8.45
C SER A 226 -25.97 -13.33 8.04
N PRO A 227 -25.63 -14.23 8.99
CA PRO A 227 -24.79 -15.41 8.69
C PRO A 227 -25.40 -16.37 7.67
N ASP A 228 -26.73 -16.39 7.57
CA ASP A 228 -27.51 -17.16 6.59
C ASP A 228 -27.69 -16.44 5.23
N GLY A 229 -27.23 -15.19 5.12
CA GLY A 229 -27.36 -14.37 3.92
C GLY A 229 -28.79 -14.00 3.53
N GLN A 230 -29.75 -14.11 4.44
CA GLN A 230 -31.17 -13.81 4.18
C GLN A 230 -31.58 -12.40 4.62
N ARG A 231 -30.83 -11.78 5.53
CA ARG A 231 -31.10 -10.46 6.06
C ARG A 231 -29.87 -9.56 5.96
N ILE A 232 -30.11 -8.26 5.96
CA ILE A 232 -29.06 -7.24 5.97
C ILE A 232 -29.38 -6.28 7.10
N ALA A 233 -28.37 -5.97 7.91
CA ALA A 233 -28.41 -4.85 8.84
C ALA A 233 -27.75 -3.65 8.16
N ILE A 234 -28.39 -2.49 8.20
CA ILE A 234 -27.83 -1.24 7.71
C ILE A 234 -28.06 -0.12 8.73
N THR A 235 -27.12 0.81 8.80
CA THR A 235 -27.33 2.09 9.49
C THR A 235 -27.59 3.16 8.47
N VAL A 236 -28.74 3.83 8.60
CA VAL A 236 -29.21 4.86 7.69
C VAL A 236 -29.47 6.15 8.45
N GLY A 237 -29.07 7.28 7.90
CA GLY A 237 -29.29 8.61 8.49
C GLY A 237 -28.12 9.57 8.25
N LYS A 238 -28.37 10.85 8.54
CA LYS A 238 -27.43 11.95 8.34
C LYS A 238 -26.61 12.25 9.58
N GLY A 239 -25.40 12.80 9.41
CA GLY A 239 -24.49 13.08 10.52
C GLY A 239 -25.04 14.02 11.60
N ASP A 240 -26.00 14.88 11.24
CA ASP A 240 -26.67 15.83 12.14
C ASP A 240 -27.94 15.28 12.80
N ARG A 241 -28.34 14.05 12.46
CA ARG A 241 -29.57 13.39 12.93
C ARG A 241 -29.27 12.00 13.51
N PRO A 242 -30.11 11.49 14.43
CA PRO A 242 -29.98 10.11 14.89
C PRO A 242 -30.05 9.14 13.70
N GLN A 243 -29.03 8.32 13.52
CA GLN A 243 -29.08 7.21 12.56
C GLN A 243 -30.04 6.15 13.07
N ALA A 244 -30.63 5.35 12.19
CA ALA A 244 -31.44 4.20 12.59
C ALA A 244 -30.82 2.90 12.10
N LEU A 245 -30.86 1.88 12.95
CA LEU A 245 -30.57 0.51 12.52
C LEU A 245 -31.80 -0.05 11.81
N THR A 246 -31.62 -0.49 10.57
CA THR A 246 -32.69 -1.12 9.78
C THR A 246 -32.29 -2.54 9.41
N ILE A 247 -33.19 -3.50 9.63
CA ILE A 247 -33.02 -4.89 9.20
C ILE A 247 -33.88 -5.13 7.98
N ILE A 248 -33.27 -5.52 6.86
CA ILE A 248 -33.96 -5.79 5.61
C ILE A 248 -33.99 -7.31 5.40
N ASP A 249 -35.18 -7.85 5.17
CA ASP A 249 -35.35 -9.20 4.63
C ASP A 249 -35.13 -9.18 3.11
N ILE A 250 -34.15 -9.94 2.61
CA ILE A 250 -33.73 -9.88 1.19
C ILE A 250 -34.80 -10.43 0.24
N ALA A 251 -35.57 -11.43 0.69
CA ALA A 251 -36.56 -12.10 -0.15
C ALA A 251 -37.76 -11.18 -0.42
N THR A 252 -38.23 -10.50 0.62
CA THR A 252 -39.40 -9.61 0.59
C THR A 252 -39.05 -8.16 0.29
N GLY A 253 -37.81 -7.75 0.55
CA GLY A 253 -37.38 -6.34 0.50
C GLY A 253 -37.98 -5.46 1.60
N THR A 254 -38.60 -6.06 2.63
CA THR A 254 -39.31 -5.30 3.66
C THR A 254 -38.34 -4.83 4.75
N PRO A 255 -38.24 -3.51 5.02
CA PRO A 255 -37.42 -2.99 6.11
C PRO A 255 -38.14 -3.12 7.46
N ASN A 256 -37.41 -3.58 8.48
CA ASN A 256 -37.78 -3.54 9.89
C ASN A 256 -36.92 -2.49 10.58
N LEU A 257 -37.53 -1.34 10.90
CA LEU A 257 -36.85 -0.22 11.56
C LEU A 257 -36.69 -0.52 13.06
N LEU A 258 -35.46 -0.55 13.53
CA LEU A 258 -35.09 -0.74 14.93
C LEU A 258 -34.77 0.63 15.59
N PRO A 259 -34.43 0.70 16.89
CA PRO A 259 -34.26 1.96 17.59
C PRO A 259 -33.24 2.91 16.94
N GLU A 260 -33.46 4.20 17.14
CA GLU A 260 -32.50 5.24 16.80
C GLU A 260 -31.19 5.04 17.58
N LEU A 261 -30.10 5.19 16.85
CA LEU A 261 -28.74 5.21 17.36
C LEU A 261 -28.42 6.62 17.85
N THR A 262 -27.78 6.69 19.00
CA THR A 262 -27.15 7.92 19.48
C THR A 262 -25.88 8.21 18.67
N GLU A 263 -25.39 9.46 18.74
CA GLU A 263 -24.08 9.87 18.17
C GLU A 263 -22.89 9.03 18.68
N ARG A 264 -23.09 8.25 19.75
CA ARG A 264 -22.07 7.38 20.37
C ARG A 264 -22.21 5.93 19.96
N GLN A 265 -23.14 5.59 19.08
CA GLN A 265 -23.34 4.23 18.58
C GLN A 265 -23.08 4.19 17.08
N ARG A 266 -22.45 3.12 16.62
CA ARG A 266 -22.34 2.79 15.20
C ARG A 266 -22.38 1.27 15.02
N LEU A 267 -22.69 0.82 13.80
CA LEU A 267 -22.60 -0.60 13.46
C LEU A 267 -21.18 -1.10 13.71
N ALA A 268 -21.04 -2.30 14.28
CA ALA A 268 -19.72 -2.77 14.67
C ALA A 268 -18.77 -3.02 13.48
N GLY A 269 -19.26 -3.26 12.27
CA GLY A 269 -18.46 -3.52 11.07
C GLY A 269 -19.15 -4.48 10.09
N GLU A 270 -18.42 -4.97 9.09
CA GLU A 270 -18.95 -5.87 8.04
C GLU A 270 -19.40 -7.25 8.56
N ALA A 271 -18.96 -7.64 9.76
CA ALA A 271 -19.35 -8.87 10.44
C ALA A 271 -20.22 -8.61 11.68
N ALA A 272 -20.98 -7.50 11.71
CA ALA A 272 -21.79 -7.08 12.86
C ALA A 272 -22.83 -8.10 13.35
N TRP A 273 -23.26 -9.06 12.55
CA TRP A 273 -24.20 -10.08 13.02
C TRP A 273 -23.54 -11.12 13.92
N THR A 274 -24.23 -11.51 14.99
CA THR A 274 -23.82 -12.66 15.79
C THR A 274 -23.86 -13.94 14.95
N PRO A 275 -23.00 -14.95 15.20
CA PRO A 275 -22.93 -16.16 14.38
C PRO A 275 -24.23 -16.97 14.34
N ASP A 276 -25.07 -16.82 15.36
CA ASP A 276 -26.40 -17.45 15.44
C ASP A 276 -27.50 -16.67 14.69
N GLY A 277 -27.18 -15.50 14.14
CA GLY A 277 -28.09 -14.64 13.38
C GLY A 277 -29.19 -13.98 14.22
N ARG A 278 -29.08 -13.97 15.55
CA ARG A 278 -30.12 -13.40 16.43
C ARG A 278 -29.95 -11.93 16.70
N SER A 279 -28.71 -11.45 16.75
CA SER A 279 -28.41 -10.08 17.14
C SER A 279 -27.47 -9.39 16.17
N VAL A 280 -27.57 -8.07 16.14
CA VAL A 280 -26.63 -7.18 15.48
C VAL A 280 -25.82 -6.46 16.55
N VAL A 281 -24.50 -6.43 16.38
CA VAL A 281 -23.58 -5.78 17.30
C VAL A 281 -23.39 -4.33 16.88
N LEU A 282 -23.60 -3.44 17.85
CA LEU A 282 -23.19 -2.05 17.79
C LEU A 282 -21.96 -1.86 18.68
N VAL A 283 -21.12 -0.90 18.32
CA VAL A 283 -20.09 -0.38 19.22
C VAL A 283 -20.57 0.96 19.79
N ALA A 284 -20.46 1.09 21.11
CA ALA A 284 -20.85 2.27 21.87
C ALA A 284 -19.63 2.93 22.51
N ALA A 285 -19.38 4.21 22.19
CA ALA A 285 -18.27 4.98 22.72
C ALA A 285 -18.62 5.64 24.07
N ASP A 286 -17.64 5.68 24.98
CA ASP A 286 -17.70 6.44 26.22
C ASP A 286 -16.83 7.71 26.10
N GLY A 287 -17.41 8.87 26.42
CA GLY A 287 -16.70 10.17 26.50
C GLY A 287 -16.90 11.12 25.32
N CYS A 288 -17.07 10.62 24.10
CA CYS A 288 -17.30 11.40 22.87
C CYS A 288 -18.32 10.70 21.94
N GLY A 289 -18.88 11.45 20.97
CA GLY A 289 -19.53 10.86 19.79
C GLY A 289 -18.49 10.30 18.81
N TRP A 290 -18.86 9.32 17.99
CA TRP A 290 -17.90 8.55 17.17
C TRP A 290 -17.03 9.42 16.28
N THR A 291 -17.62 10.37 15.54
CA THR A 291 -16.86 11.32 14.70
C THR A 291 -15.82 12.11 15.51
N GLY A 292 -16.18 12.50 16.73
CA GLY A 292 -15.27 13.19 17.64
C GLY A 292 -14.16 12.27 18.16
N CYS A 293 -14.47 11.00 18.43
CA CYS A 293 -13.50 10.01 18.87
C CYS A 293 -12.52 9.61 17.75
N GLU A 294 -12.96 9.58 16.49
CA GLU A 294 -12.09 9.32 15.33
C GLU A 294 -11.15 10.49 15.07
N THR A 295 -11.66 11.72 15.19
CA THR A 295 -10.85 12.94 15.03
C THR A 295 -9.86 13.10 16.18
N TRP A 296 -10.28 12.80 17.41
CA TRP A 296 -9.50 12.97 18.63
C TRP A 296 -9.52 11.68 19.48
N PRO A 297 -8.70 10.66 19.14
CA PRO A 297 -8.72 9.35 19.80
C PRO A 297 -8.57 9.39 21.32
N ASP A 298 -7.83 10.37 21.86
CA ASP A 298 -7.67 10.56 23.32
C ASP A 298 -8.98 10.91 24.05
N SER A 299 -10.00 11.35 23.31
CA SER A 299 -11.34 11.62 23.86
C SER A 299 -12.13 10.36 24.15
N LEU A 300 -11.76 9.22 23.54
CA LEU A 300 -12.39 7.93 23.77
C LEU A 300 -11.93 7.38 25.12
N ARG A 301 -12.79 7.45 26.13
CA ARG A 301 -12.50 6.97 27.49
C ARG A 301 -12.69 5.46 27.65
N GLY A 302 -13.31 4.85 26.66
CA GLY A 302 -13.58 3.43 26.57
C GLY A 302 -14.68 3.18 25.55
N TRP A 303 -14.92 1.92 25.22
CA TRP A 303 -16.03 1.52 24.37
C TRP A 303 -16.60 0.18 24.83
N ARG A 304 -17.83 -0.12 24.42
CA ARG A 304 -18.48 -1.40 24.70
C ARG A 304 -19.33 -1.89 23.53
N MET A 305 -19.56 -3.19 23.49
CA MET A 305 -20.49 -3.82 22.56
C MET A 305 -21.91 -3.81 23.10
N GLN A 306 -22.86 -3.55 22.21
CA GLN A 306 -24.29 -3.66 22.45
C GLN A 306 -24.89 -4.63 21.44
N TYR A 307 -25.63 -5.60 21.93
CA TYR A 307 -26.30 -6.61 21.13
C TYR A 307 -27.76 -6.21 20.95
N VAL A 308 -28.13 -5.85 19.73
CA VAL A 308 -29.51 -5.52 19.37
C VAL A 308 -30.19 -6.76 18.82
N ASP A 309 -31.24 -7.23 19.48
CA ASP A 309 -32.06 -8.31 18.94
C ASP A 309 -32.68 -7.90 17.60
N ALA A 310 -32.41 -8.67 16.55
CA ALA A 310 -32.73 -8.28 15.18
C ALA A 310 -34.23 -8.26 14.85
N VAL A 311 -35.07 -8.79 15.74
CA VAL A 311 -36.53 -8.83 15.56
C VAL A 311 -37.20 -7.76 16.41
N THR A 312 -36.85 -7.72 17.70
CA THR A 312 -37.52 -6.89 18.71
C THR A 312 -36.86 -5.53 18.90
N GLY A 313 -35.62 -5.35 18.43
CA GLY A 313 -34.82 -4.14 18.69
C GLY A 313 -34.34 -4.01 20.14
N LYS A 314 -34.57 -5.02 20.99
CA LYS A 314 -34.13 -4.97 22.38
C LYS A 314 -32.61 -4.98 22.45
N VAL A 315 -32.05 -3.99 23.16
CA VAL A 315 -30.62 -3.85 23.38
C VAL A 315 -30.19 -4.58 24.65
N ALA A 316 -29.13 -5.38 24.55
CA ALA A 316 -28.40 -5.95 25.67
C ALA A 316 -26.96 -5.45 25.66
N GLU A 317 -26.51 -4.90 26.78
CA GLU A 317 -25.11 -4.51 26.96
C GLU A 317 -24.22 -5.75 27.11
N GLU A 318 -22.98 -5.66 26.63
CA GLU A 318 -21.99 -6.67 26.97
C GLU A 318 -21.64 -6.66 28.47
N ALA A 319 -20.99 -7.74 28.93
CA ALA A 319 -20.56 -7.85 30.32
C ALA A 319 -19.39 -6.92 30.68
N ALA A 320 -18.51 -6.63 29.72
CA ALA A 320 -17.38 -5.75 29.93
C ALA A 320 -17.83 -4.29 30.10
N THR A 321 -17.37 -3.61 31.13
CA THR A 321 -17.81 -2.23 31.43
C THR A 321 -17.17 -1.19 30.52
N ALA A 322 -15.94 -1.45 30.06
CA ALA A 322 -15.22 -0.62 29.09
C ALA A 322 -14.04 -1.41 28.52
N ARG A 323 -13.79 -1.25 27.23
CA ARG A 323 -12.63 -1.74 26.49
C ARG A 323 -11.70 -0.58 26.14
N ARG A 324 -10.41 -0.88 25.95
CA ARG A 324 -9.39 0.07 25.49
C ARG A 324 -9.21 -0.03 23.97
N GLY A 325 -8.44 0.90 23.40
CA GLY A 325 -8.23 0.98 21.96
C GLY A 325 -9.37 1.69 21.24
N LEU A 326 -9.24 1.84 19.93
CA LEU A 326 -10.24 2.41 19.04
C LEU A 326 -10.67 1.28 18.07
N PRO A 327 -11.85 0.67 18.28
CA PRO A 327 -12.28 -0.43 17.44
C PRO A 327 -12.51 0.11 16.04
N GLY A 328 -11.74 -0.37 15.06
CA GLY A 328 -11.88 -0.05 13.64
C GLY A 328 -13.13 -0.66 13.04
N GLY A 329 -13.31 -1.96 13.27
CA GLY A 329 -14.49 -2.69 12.86
C GLY A 329 -14.40 -4.17 13.25
N LEU A 330 -15.57 -4.80 13.43
CA LEU A 330 -15.73 -6.22 13.63
C LEU A 330 -15.55 -6.93 12.28
N ALA A 331 -14.44 -7.64 12.15
CA ALA A 331 -14.03 -8.31 10.92
C ALA A 331 -14.51 -9.77 10.85
N GLY A 332 -14.79 -10.39 12.00
CA GLY A 332 -15.31 -11.75 12.04
C GLY A 332 -15.54 -12.28 13.44
N TRP A 333 -15.77 -13.59 13.53
CA TRP A 333 -16.00 -14.30 14.78
C TRP A 333 -15.11 -15.52 14.86
N ARG A 334 -14.51 -15.77 16.02
CA ARG A 334 -13.63 -16.92 16.21
C ARG A 334 -13.98 -17.63 17.49
N ASP A 335 -14.38 -18.89 17.39
CA ASP A 335 -14.76 -19.72 18.55
C ASP A 335 -15.86 -19.06 19.42
N GLY A 336 -16.74 -18.26 18.78
CA GLY A 336 -17.78 -17.46 19.46
C GLY A 336 -17.31 -16.10 20.00
N GLU A 337 -16.00 -15.80 19.97
CA GLU A 337 -15.45 -14.50 20.33
C GLU A 337 -15.51 -13.53 19.14
N PRO A 338 -15.95 -12.27 19.32
CA PRO A 338 -15.88 -11.26 18.27
C PRO A 338 -14.43 -10.84 18.00
N VAL A 339 -14.06 -10.68 16.73
CA VAL A 339 -12.70 -10.32 16.30
C VAL A 339 -12.68 -8.97 15.61
N PHE A 340 -12.03 -8.00 16.24
CA PHE A 340 -11.93 -6.62 15.75
C PHE A 340 -10.57 -6.34 15.14
N VAL A 341 -10.55 -5.41 14.16
CA VAL A 341 -9.36 -4.61 13.89
C VAL A 341 -9.34 -3.47 14.90
N ASP A 342 -8.32 -3.41 15.74
CA ASP A 342 -8.13 -2.40 16.78
C ASP A 342 -7.01 -1.45 16.37
N HIS A 343 -7.32 -0.16 16.37
CA HIS A 343 -6.36 0.92 16.20
C HIS A 343 -5.95 1.34 17.61
N GLU A 344 -4.72 1.06 18.02
CA GLU A 344 -4.22 1.60 19.29
C GLU A 344 -3.93 3.11 19.13
N GLY A 345 -4.96 3.97 19.08
CA GLY A 345 -4.79 5.43 19.10
C GLY A 345 -4.20 6.04 17.82
N TYR A 346 -3.25 6.98 17.97
CA TYR A 346 -2.69 7.81 16.89
C TYR A 346 -2.10 6.97 15.73
N PRO A 347 -2.11 7.49 14.48
CA PRO A 347 -1.74 6.77 13.25
C PRO A 347 -0.32 6.17 13.20
N GLU A 348 0.55 6.49 14.17
CA GLU A 348 1.88 5.90 14.27
C GLU A 348 1.90 4.54 14.98
N GLN A 349 0.82 4.14 15.66
CA GLN A 349 0.75 2.85 16.36
C GLN A 349 0.34 1.71 15.41
N ALA A 350 0.69 0.48 15.82
CA ALA A 350 0.38 -0.70 15.05
C ALA A 350 -1.10 -1.08 15.19
N GLU A 351 -1.81 -1.20 14.07
CA GLU A 351 -3.11 -1.87 14.04
C GLU A 351 -2.97 -3.36 14.40
N LYS A 352 -3.97 -3.88 15.11
CA LYS A 352 -3.99 -5.26 15.57
C LYS A 352 -5.30 -5.93 15.24
N LEU A 353 -5.25 -7.17 14.80
CA LEU A 353 -6.41 -8.05 14.80
C LEU A 353 -6.53 -8.68 16.19
N VAL A 354 -7.63 -8.45 16.88
CA VAL A 354 -7.82 -8.86 18.28
C VAL A 354 -9.12 -9.63 18.48
N ALA A 355 -9.04 -10.79 19.14
CA ALA A 355 -10.22 -11.49 19.64
C ALA A 355 -10.62 -10.86 21.00
N ALA A 356 -11.81 -10.27 21.05
CA ALA A 356 -12.34 -9.60 22.22
C ALA A 356 -13.02 -10.61 23.15
N ARG A 357 -12.48 -10.77 24.36
CA ARG A 357 -12.99 -11.71 25.35
C ARG A 357 -14.14 -11.11 26.15
N ALA A 358 -14.98 -11.97 26.71
CA ALA A 358 -16.12 -11.58 27.53
C ALA A 358 -15.73 -10.81 28.81
N ASP A 359 -14.51 -11.00 29.32
CA ASP A 359 -13.98 -10.31 30.51
C ASP A 359 -13.47 -8.88 30.22
N GLY A 360 -13.59 -8.41 28.98
CA GLY A 360 -13.09 -7.11 28.53
C GLY A 360 -11.63 -7.12 28.07
N SER A 361 -10.90 -8.22 28.27
CA SER A 361 -9.56 -8.39 27.73
C SER A 361 -9.58 -8.68 26.22
N ALA A 362 -8.43 -8.58 25.59
CA ALA A 362 -8.25 -8.90 24.18
C ALA A 362 -7.08 -9.88 23.99
N ARG A 363 -7.18 -10.75 22.99
CA ARG A 363 -6.08 -11.59 22.51
C ARG A 363 -5.65 -11.10 21.13
N VAL A 364 -4.41 -10.67 21.02
CA VAL A 364 -3.82 -10.32 19.73
C VAL A 364 -3.65 -11.59 18.89
N LEU A 365 -4.22 -11.58 17.68
CA LEU A 365 -4.10 -12.63 16.68
C LEU A 365 -3.05 -12.26 15.63
N LEU A 366 -3.03 -10.99 15.22
CA LEU A 366 -2.12 -10.45 14.21
C LEU A 366 -1.74 -9.02 14.57
N THR A 367 -0.46 -8.65 14.38
CA THR A 367 0.04 -7.28 14.52
C THR A 367 0.55 -6.76 13.20
N LEU A 368 0.05 -5.60 12.75
CA LEU A 368 0.55 -4.90 11.57
C LEU A 368 1.77 -4.04 11.92
N ALA A 369 2.60 -3.72 10.92
CA ALA A 369 3.70 -2.80 11.09
C ALA A 369 3.20 -1.41 11.50
N ALA A 370 3.90 -0.78 12.45
CA ALA A 370 3.60 0.59 12.87
C ALA A 370 3.65 1.56 11.68
N GLY A 371 2.69 2.48 11.62
CA GLY A 371 2.53 3.45 10.52
C GLY A 371 1.88 2.90 9.24
N ALA A 372 1.66 1.59 9.15
CA ALA A 372 0.74 1.01 8.18
C ALA A 372 -0.65 0.89 8.81
N GLY A 373 -1.70 0.89 7.99
CA GLY A 373 -3.07 0.85 8.48
C GLY A 373 -4.06 0.25 7.50
N GLY A 374 -5.36 0.36 7.79
CA GLY A 374 -6.42 -0.20 6.96
C GLY A 374 -6.32 -1.72 6.83
N LEU A 375 -5.95 -2.40 7.93
CA LEU A 375 -5.80 -3.84 7.97
C LEU A 375 -7.12 -4.53 7.60
N ASN A 376 -7.08 -5.32 6.53
CA ASN A 376 -8.17 -6.17 6.09
C ASN A 376 -7.70 -7.63 6.09
N VAL A 377 -8.40 -8.50 6.79
CA VAL A 377 -8.09 -9.93 6.88
C VAL A 377 -9.32 -10.70 6.39
N PRO A 378 -9.19 -11.61 5.40
CA PRO A 378 -10.30 -12.40 4.90
C PRO A 378 -11.00 -13.15 6.03
N ARG A 379 -12.32 -13.13 6.02
CA ARG A 379 -13.14 -13.74 7.08
C ARG A 379 -12.80 -15.22 7.31
N ASP A 380 -12.52 -15.99 6.25
CA ASP A 380 -12.16 -17.41 6.41
C ASP A 380 -10.84 -17.60 7.16
N VAL A 381 -9.90 -16.67 7.03
CA VAL A 381 -8.64 -16.68 7.79
C VAL A 381 -8.91 -16.40 9.27
N ILE A 382 -9.85 -15.48 9.57
CA ILE A 382 -10.26 -15.17 10.95
C ILE A 382 -10.98 -16.35 11.60
N GLU A 383 -11.99 -16.91 10.91
CA GLU A 383 -12.87 -17.95 11.43
C GLU A 383 -12.16 -19.32 11.53
N HIS A 384 -11.36 -19.67 10.52
CA HIS A 384 -10.82 -21.03 10.35
C HIS A 384 -9.29 -21.10 10.29
N GLY A 385 -8.61 -19.98 10.03
CA GLY A 385 -7.15 -19.95 9.93
C GLY A 385 -6.46 -20.19 11.27
N THR A 386 -5.17 -20.52 11.23
CA THR A 386 -4.32 -20.54 12.42
C THR A 386 -3.35 -19.37 12.34
N PHE A 387 -3.15 -18.65 13.44
CA PHE A 387 -2.18 -17.56 13.52
C PHE A 387 -0.98 -18.04 14.33
N ASP A 388 0.22 -17.91 13.77
CA ASP A 388 1.45 -18.29 14.45
C ASP A 388 2.31 -17.10 14.83
N SER A 389 3.46 -17.34 15.45
CA SER A 389 4.40 -16.28 15.84
C SER A 389 5.33 -15.83 14.72
N ARG A 390 5.19 -16.35 13.48
CA ARG A 390 6.05 -15.96 12.36
C ARG A 390 5.70 -14.55 11.91
N ALA A 391 6.74 -13.81 11.55
CA ALA A 391 6.61 -12.53 10.88
C ALA A 391 6.74 -12.73 9.36
N ALA A 392 5.74 -12.27 8.62
CA ALA A 392 5.87 -12.04 7.19
C ALA A 392 6.41 -10.61 7.01
N ASN A 393 7.72 -10.45 6.84
CA ASN A 393 8.34 -9.13 6.71
C ASN A 393 9.44 -9.17 5.66
N PRO A 394 9.16 -8.82 4.39
CA PRO A 394 10.15 -8.83 3.32
C PRO A 394 11.42 -8.05 3.70
N LEU A 395 11.28 -6.84 4.28
CA LEU A 395 12.42 -5.99 4.65
C LEU A 395 13.33 -6.60 5.71
N ALA A 396 12.76 -7.31 6.70
CA ALA A 396 13.55 -7.90 7.79
C ALA A 396 14.25 -9.22 7.41
N VAL A 397 13.77 -9.92 6.37
CA VAL A 397 14.24 -11.27 6.03
C VAL A 397 15.57 -11.25 5.25
N GLN A 398 15.94 -10.16 4.58
CA GLN A 398 17.16 -10.10 3.75
C GLN A 398 17.97 -8.79 3.88
N PRO A 399 18.53 -8.48 5.06
CA PRO A 399 19.40 -7.29 5.21
C PRO A 399 20.66 -7.36 4.32
N TRP A 400 21.10 -8.58 3.98
CA TRP A 400 22.22 -8.81 3.06
C TRP A 400 21.92 -8.32 1.64
N ALA A 401 20.66 -8.25 1.22
CA ALA A 401 20.29 -7.75 -0.10
C ALA A 401 20.66 -6.28 -0.28
N VAL A 402 20.46 -5.46 0.76
CA VAL A 402 20.89 -4.05 0.78
C VAL A 402 22.42 -3.96 0.66
N VAL A 403 23.15 -4.86 1.35
CA VAL A 403 24.61 -4.93 1.25
C VAL A 403 25.06 -5.33 -0.16
N CYS A 404 24.44 -6.32 -0.79
CA CYS A 404 24.73 -6.73 -2.16
C CYS A 404 24.45 -5.60 -3.17
N LEU A 405 23.35 -4.86 -2.98
CA LEU A 405 22.97 -3.71 -3.78
C LEU A 405 24.03 -2.60 -3.66
N LEU A 406 24.46 -2.26 -2.44
CA LEU A 406 25.53 -1.30 -2.17
C LEU A 406 26.86 -1.73 -2.79
N LEU A 407 27.22 -3.03 -2.69
CA LEU A 407 28.44 -3.58 -3.28
C LEU A 407 28.41 -3.54 -4.83
N CYS A 408 27.24 -3.69 -5.46
CA CYS A 408 27.08 -3.59 -6.91
C CYS A 408 27.07 -2.13 -7.41
N LEU A 409 26.52 -1.19 -6.64
CA LEU A 409 26.43 0.23 -7.02
C LEU A 409 27.69 1.05 -6.68
N ALA A 410 28.47 0.66 -5.66
CA ALA A 410 29.66 1.40 -5.26
C ALA A 410 30.72 1.53 -6.39
N PRO A 411 31.06 0.47 -7.17
CA PRO A 411 32.03 0.57 -8.27
C PRO A 411 31.66 1.57 -9.38
N PRO A 412 30.43 1.57 -9.95
CA PRO A 412 30.05 2.57 -10.97
C PRO A 412 30.01 4.00 -10.40
N VAL A 413 29.54 4.19 -9.16
CA VAL A 413 29.53 5.51 -8.51
C VAL A 413 30.95 6.03 -8.29
N LEU A 414 31.84 5.20 -7.75
CA LEU A 414 33.27 5.53 -7.59
C LEU A 414 33.92 5.88 -8.92
N LEU A 415 33.61 5.13 -9.99
CA LEU A 415 34.13 5.40 -11.32
C LEU A 415 33.67 6.78 -11.83
N VAL A 416 32.39 7.13 -11.67
CA VAL A 416 31.86 8.45 -12.04
C VAL A 416 32.51 9.56 -11.23
N VAL A 417 32.68 9.37 -9.92
CA VAL A 417 33.35 10.34 -9.04
C VAL A 417 34.81 10.56 -9.46
N VAL A 418 35.55 9.48 -9.73
CA VAL A 418 36.94 9.55 -10.20
C VAL A 418 37.03 10.24 -11.56
N LEU A 419 36.12 9.94 -12.49
CA LEU A 419 36.07 10.60 -13.80
C LEU A 419 35.72 12.09 -13.68
N ARG A 420 34.78 12.47 -12.80
CA ARG A 420 34.43 13.87 -12.51
C ARG A 420 35.60 14.62 -11.86
N ARG A 421 36.26 14.05 -10.85
CA ARG A 421 37.46 14.63 -10.20
C ARG A 421 38.58 14.83 -11.20
N ARG A 422 38.86 13.84 -12.06
CA ARG A 422 39.86 13.98 -13.14
C ARG A 422 39.50 15.08 -14.15
N ARG A 423 38.23 15.18 -14.57
CA ARG A 423 37.79 16.27 -15.47
C ARG A 423 37.97 17.65 -14.82
N ARG A 424 37.65 17.79 -13.53
CA ARG A 424 37.86 19.03 -12.77
C ARG A 424 39.35 19.39 -12.65
N ALA A 425 40.21 18.42 -12.33
CA ALA A 425 41.66 18.64 -12.25
C ALA A 425 42.26 19.06 -13.60
N VAL A 426 41.83 18.44 -14.71
CA VAL A 426 42.26 18.83 -16.06
C VAL A 426 41.79 20.24 -16.41
N ARG A 427 40.55 20.61 -16.05
CA ARG A 427 40.03 21.98 -16.27
C ARG A 427 40.79 23.03 -15.45
N ALA A 428 41.13 22.71 -14.20
CA ALA A 428 41.91 23.59 -13.33
C ALA A 428 43.33 23.82 -13.89
N LEU A 429 43.97 22.78 -14.41
CA LEU A 429 45.30 22.89 -15.05
C LEU A 429 45.27 23.70 -16.35
N SER A 430 44.15 23.68 -17.11
CA SER A 430 43.96 24.54 -18.27
C SER A 430 43.56 25.99 -17.93
N GLY A 431 43.20 26.27 -16.67
CA GLY A 431 42.90 27.62 -16.17
C GLY A 431 44.07 28.29 -15.44
N SER A 432 45.05 27.52 -14.95
CA SER A 432 46.31 28.04 -14.41
C SER A 432 47.29 28.30 -15.56
N GLY A 433 47.25 29.50 -16.11
CA GLY A 433 48.19 29.93 -17.15
C GLY A 433 49.64 29.84 -16.68
N VAL A 434 50.40 28.88 -17.23
CA VAL A 434 51.87 28.93 -17.29
C VAL A 434 52.31 28.28 -18.61
N GLY A 435 52.84 29.10 -19.52
CA GLY A 435 53.92 28.71 -20.43
C GLY A 435 53.61 28.43 -21.91
N GLN A 436 53.12 29.42 -22.68
CA GLN A 436 53.70 29.65 -24.01
C GLN A 436 54.89 30.58 -23.82
N GLY A 437 56.11 30.06 -23.99
CA GLY A 437 57.33 30.86 -23.91
C GLY A 437 58.56 30.03 -23.60
N ALA A 438 59.10 29.35 -24.62
CA ALA A 438 60.54 29.09 -24.77
C ALA A 438 60.81 28.44 -26.14
N GLY A 439 61.52 29.17 -26.99
CA GLY A 439 62.00 28.78 -28.32
C GLY A 439 62.11 30.04 -29.19
N ALA A 440 63.26 30.46 -29.70
CA ALA A 440 64.59 29.88 -29.70
C ALA A 440 65.60 31.04 -29.75
N ASP A 441 66.58 31.03 -28.86
CA ASP A 441 67.92 31.60 -29.03
C ASP A 441 68.68 31.36 -27.72
N ASP A 442 69.36 30.21 -27.65
CA ASP A 442 70.65 30.06 -26.98
C ASP A 442 71.14 28.60 -27.16
N LEU A 443 71.86 28.40 -28.25
CA LEU A 443 72.79 27.29 -28.44
C LEU A 443 74.15 27.86 -28.84
N ARG A 444 75.07 27.93 -27.87
CA ARG A 444 76.55 27.99 -27.98
C ARG A 444 77.08 27.66 -26.58
N ALA A 445 78.08 26.82 -26.34
CA ALA A 445 78.97 26.02 -27.17
C ALA A 445 79.56 24.89 -26.27
N GLU A 446 79.96 23.78 -26.92
CA GLU A 446 81.16 22.94 -26.68
C GLU A 446 81.60 22.64 -25.23
N GLY A 447 81.66 21.37 -24.80
CA GLY A 447 82.75 20.42 -25.10
C GLY A 447 83.48 20.17 -23.77
N GLY A 448 83.57 18.97 -23.22
CA GLY A 448 84.44 17.89 -23.66
C GLY A 448 85.33 17.45 -22.49
N ASP A 449 85.23 16.17 -22.14
CA ASP A 449 86.28 15.26 -21.65
C ASP A 449 87.07 15.42 -20.32
N THR A 450 86.98 14.31 -19.58
CA THR A 450 88.04 13.51 -18.90
C THR A 450 88.52 13.79 -17.47
N VAL A 451 88.19 12.81 -16.62
CA VAL A 451 89.03 11.96 -15.73
C VAL A 451 89.95 12.59 -14.65
N ALA A 452 89.79 12.00 -13.44
CA ALA A 452 90.62 11.95 -12.23
C ALA A 452 90.53 13.14 -11.25
#